data_AF-A0A7D4UIK4-F1
#
_entry.id   AF-A0A7D4UIK4-F1
#
_cell.length_a   1.000
_cell.length_b   1.000
_cell.length_c   1.000
_cell.angle_alpha   90.00
_cell.angle_beta   90.00
_cell.angle_gamma   90.00
#
_symmetry.space_group_name_H-M   'P 1'
#
loop_
_entity.id
_entity.type
_entity.pdbx_description
1 polymer ?
#
loop_
_entity_poly.entity_id
_entity_poly.type
_entity_poly.pdbx_seq_one_letter_code
_entity_poly.pdbx_strand_id
1 'polypeptide(L)'
;MSTAGVSTIDAAAPVPGRRAESEAVYAALTAGAIGAVFGLLLSLLTPDLRLFGDANPFGLWAASGAAVVAAAASTIEYWRARGRPGQEWRLALAPWKFTVNTISVVIVHTALAFVATFALYRVLALGFIGLPVITFWAIVLMAVTLGLTTWIVWLSVSALTTQRMTSLLLAFIAIGTLTAMVTTPDPAWWEVHFSHLGTFEDDLSSWVFNGTLIAAGLFVTTFAVYIANDMRALTEAGVLKNPRGMRVVPSLFVVMGIMLAGVGIFPFDVNLTLHNVSASGMAVMYLVLLATGPNFLKGMPRTYFVSAWAFLAALLSSVVLFIVQYFLLTAFEIIVFALVFGWVAVFIRFLGVAGRTD
;
A
#
# COMPACT_ATOMS: atom_id res chain seq x y z
N MET A 1 19.13 -15.03 -45.26
CA MET A 1 18.49 -15.63 -44.07
C MET A 1 18.87 -14.78 -42.87
N SER A 2 17.99 -13.86 -42.47
CA SER A 2 18.21 -12.96 -41.33
C SER A 2 17.63 -13.64 -40.09
N THR A 3 18.49 -14.03 -39.17
CA THR A 3 18.11 -14.54 -37.85
C THR A 3 17.69 -13.35 -37.00
N ALA A 4 16.38 -13.10 -36.92
CA ALA A 4 15.79 -12.20 -35.95
C ALA A 4 16.14 -12.71 -34.55
N GLY A 5 16.93 -11.92 -33.81
CA GLY A 5 17.24 -12.18 -32.41
C GLY A 5 15.95 -12.13 -31.60
N VAL A 6 15.56 -13.29 -31.08
CA VAL A 6 14.58 -13.40 -30.00
C VAL A 6 15.19 -12.69 -28.80
N SER A 7 14.68 -11.51 -28.46
CA SER A 7 15.03 -10.84 -27.21
C SER A 7 14.56 -11.72 -26.07
N THR A 8 15.51 -12.36 -25.37
CA THR A 8 15.24 -13.11 -24.16
C THR A 8 14.53 -12.21 -23.16
N ILE A 9 13.39 -12.66 -22.65
CA ILE A 9 12.61 -11.98 -21.61
C ILE A 9 13.33 -12.21 -20.27
N ASP A 10 14.57 -11.73 -20.18
CA ASP A 10 15.35 -11.62 -18.95
C ASP A 10 15.30 -10.16 -18.45
N ALA A 11 14.12 -9.55 -18.54
CA ALA A 11 13.87 -8.28 -17.88
C ALA A 11 13.84 -8.52 -16.36
N ALA A 12 15.02 -8.49 -15.74
CA ALA A 12 15.17 -8.35 -14.30
C ALA A 12 14.26 -7.20 -13.83
N ALA A 13 13.61 -7.38 -12.68
CA ALA A 13 12.74 -6.35 -12.13
C ALA A 13 13.51 -5.01 -12.06
N PRO A 14 12.90 -3.87 -12.42
CA PRO A 14 13.57 -2.57 -12.34
C PRO A 14 14.20 -2.39 -10.95
N VAL A 15 15.52 -2.24 -10.92
CA VAL A 15 16.30 -1.87 -9.73
C VAL A 15 16.63 -0.38 -9.84
N PRO A 16 16.67 0.39 -8.74
CA PRO A 16 17.16 1.76 -8.78
C PRO A 16 18.51 1.81 -9.50
N GLY A 17 18.59 2.55 -10.60
CA GLY A 17 19.85 2.74 -11.33
C GLY A 17 20.79 3.67 -10.55
N ARG A 18 22.08 3.71 -10.93
CA ARG A 18 23.08 4.60 -10.30
C ARG A 18 22.60 6.05 -10.12
N ARG A 19 21.87 6.58 -11.11
CA ARG A 19 21.31 7.93 -11.04
C ARG A 19 20.26 8.07 -9.93
N ALA A 20 19.41 7.06 -9.73
CA ALA A 20 18.43 7.01 -8.66
C ALA A 20 19.10 7.06 -7.29
N GLU A 21 20.16 6.28 -7.12
CA GLU A 21 20.95 6.21 -5.88
C GLU A 21 21.59 7.56 -5.57
N SER A 22 22.25 8.19 -6.55
CA SER A 22 22.85 9.51 -6.35
C SER A 22 21.80 10.57 -6.02
N GLU A 23 20.68 10.62 -6.77
CA GLU A 23 19.59 11.57 -6.50
C GLU A 23 18.97 11.35 -5.10
N ALA A 24 18.80 10.10 -4.68
CA ALA A 24 18.30 9.76 -3.34
C ALA A 24 19.24 10.25 -2.23
N VAL A 25 20.56 10.10 -2.40
CA VAL A 25 21.55 10.60 -1.43
C VAL A 25 21.51 12.12 -1.33
N TYR A 26 21.47 12.84 -2.46
CA TYR A 26 21.39 14.30 -2.43
C TYR A 26 20.08 14.77 -1.78
N ALA A 27 18.95 14.17 -2.14
CA ALA A 27 17.67 14.48 -1.53
C ALA A 27 17.67 14.20 -0.01
N ALA A 28 18.27 13.09 0.41
CA ALA A 28 18.40 12.73 1.82
C ALA A 28 19.29 13.71 2.59
N LEU A 29 20.41 14.17 2.02
CA LEU A 29 21.27 15.18 2.62
C LEU A 29 20.53 16.53 2.76
N THR A 30 19.77 16.94 1.74
CA THR A 30 18.95 18.16 1.82
C THR A 30 17.87 18.04 2.89
N ALA A 31 17.12 16.93 2.91
CA ALA A 31 16.10 16.68 3.93
C ALA A 31 16.70 16.57 5.33
N GLY A 32 17.89 15.99 5.47
CA GLY A 32 18.62 15.92 6.73
C GLY A 32 19.08 17.29 7.22
N ALA A 33 19.56 18.16 6.33
CA ALA A 33 19.89 19.55 6.69
C ALA A 33 18.64 20.34 7.12
N ILE A 34 17.52 20.18 6.42
CA ILE A 34 16.23 20.76 6.83
C ILE A 34 15.79 20.19 8.19
N GLY A 35 15.94 18.88 8.39
CA GLY A 35 15.68 18.20 9.66
C GLY A 35 16.54 18.72 10.80
N ALA A 36 17.82 19.01 10.56
CA ALA A 36 18.71 19.60 11.56
C ALA A 36 18.21 20.99 12.02
N VAL A 37 17.83 21.84 11.06
CA VAL A 37 17.25 23.16 11.35
C VAL A 37 15.92 23.01 12.09
N PHE A 38 15.06 22.08 11.65
CA PHE A 38 13.78 21.83 12.30
C PHE A 38 13.96 21.34 13.75
N GLY A 39 14.89 20.41 13.99
CA GLY A 39 15.23 19.93 15.33
C GLY A 39 15.79 21.04 16.24
N LEU A 40 16.64 21.92 15.69
CA LEU A 40 17.14 23.09 16.41
C LEU A 40 15.98 24.00 16.83
N LEU A 41 15.15 24.43 15.87
CA LEU A 41 14.01 25.32 16.13
C LEU A 41 13.05 24.69 17.15
N LEU A 42 12.72 23.41 16.98
CA LEU A 42 11.84 22.69 17.91
C LEU A 42 12.40 22.72 19.33
N SER A 43 13.71 22.47 19.50
CA SER A 43 14.36 22.49 20.83
C SER A 43 14.42 23.86 21.49
N LEU A 44 14.48 24.94 20.69
CA LEU A 44 14.49 26.32 21.20
C LEU A 44 13.08 26.79 21.58
N LEU A 45 12.06 26.34 20.85
CA LEU A 45 10.67 26.76 21.05
C LEU A 45 9.93 25.90 22.08
N THR A 46 10.38 24.68 22.32
CA THR A 46 9.68 23.69 23.15
C THR A 46 10.57 23.23 24.30
N PRO A 47 10.37 23.73 25.53
CA PRO A 47 11.12 23.24 26.68
C PRO A 47 10.74 21.79 27.02
N ASP A 48 11.66 21.06 27.65
CA ASP A 48 11.45 19.69 28.15
C ASP A 48 10.99 18.66 27.10
N LEU A 49 11.59 18.71 25.89
CA LEU A 49 11.37 17.68 24.88
C LEU A 49 11.75 16.29 25.40
N ARG A 50 10.87 15.32 25.17
CA ARG A 50 11.08 13.90 25.46
C ARG A 50 10.79 13.08 24.22
N LEU A 51 11.34 11.87 24.13
CA LEU A 51 11.09 10.99 22.98
C LEU A 51 9.59 10.77 22.75
N PHE A 52 8.83 10.51 23.82
CA PHE A 52 7.37 10.57 23.87
C PHE A 52 6.89 10.94 25.28
N GLY A 53 5.69 11.50 25.38
CA GLY A 53 5.02 11.92 26.62
C GLY A 53 3.87 12.89 26.33
N ASP A 54 3.12 13.26 27.35
CA ASP A 54 1.83 13.96 27.18
C ASP A 54 1.98 15.44 26.79
N ALA A 55 3.08 16.10 27.20
CA ALA A 55 3.27 17.52 26.91
C ALA A 55 3.98 17.77 25.57
N ASN A 56 5.21 17.26 25.40
CA ASN A 56 6.09 17.63 24.29
C ASN A 56 6.77 16.41 23.64
N PRO A 57 6.03 15.58 22.89
CA PRO A 57 6.55 14.36 22.28
C PRO A 57 7.37 14.67 21.01
N PHE A 58 8.70 14.58 21.11
CA PHE A 58 9.61 14.72 19.96
C PHE A 58 9.26 13.74 18.82
N GLY A 59 8.89 12.50 19.16
CA GLY A 59 8.53 11.47 18.19
C GLY A 59 7.34 11.82 17.29
N LEU A 60 6.37 12.60 17.80
CA LEU A 60 5.25 13.08 17.00
C LEU A 60 5.72 14.11 15.96
N TRP A 61 6.55 15.07 16.37
CA TRP A 61 7.12 16.06 15.45
C TRP A 61 8.03 15.40 14.40
N ALA A 62 8.81 14.41 14.81
CA ALA A 62 9.65 13.64 13.90
C ALA A 62 8.80 12.85 12.88
N ALA A 63 7.71 12.22 13.31
CA ALA A 63 6.78 11.51 12.42
C ALA A 63 6.08 12.46 11.45
N SER A 64 5.62 13.63 11.90
CA SER A 64 5.04 14.67 11.04
C SER A 64 6.05 15.20 10.03
N GLY A 65 7.28 15.46 10.45
CA GLY A 65 8.37 15.84 9.54
C GLY A 65 8.66 14.76 8.50
N ALA A 66 8.75 13.49 8.93
CA ALA A 66 8.91 12.33 8.05
C ALA A 66 7.78 12.23 7.02
N ALA A 67 6.53 12.46 7.42
CA ALA A 67 5.37 12.49 6.53
C ALA A 67 5.49 13.57 5.44
N VAL A 68 5.93 14.78 5.81
CA VAL A 68 6.11 15.91 4.87
C VAL A 68 7.22 15.60 3.86
N VAL A 69 8.40 15.15 4.31
CA VAL A 69 9.49 14.83 3.37
C VAL A 69 9.18 13.60 2.53
N ALA A 70 8.45 12.62 3.06
CA ALA A 70 7.94 11.48 2.29
C ALA A 70 6.97 11.93 1.19
N ALA A 71 6.07 12.88 1.47
CA ALA A 71 5.16 13.43 0.48
C ALA A 71 5.92 14.15 -0.65
N ALA A 72 6.89 14.99 -0.29
CA ALA A 72 7.73 15.70 -1.25
C ALA A 72 8.58 14.73 -2.09
N ALA A 73 9.29 13.80 -1.45
CA ALA A 73 10.16 12.82 -2.11
C ALA A 73 9.36 11.92 -3.06
N SER A 74 8.24 11.37 -2.60
CA SER A 74 7.39 10.50 -3.42
C SER A 74 6.78 11.25 -4.61
N THR A 75 6.33 12.50 -4.42
CA THR A 75 5.83 13.33 -5.52
C THR A 75 6.92 13.58 -6.56
N ILE A 76 8.07 14.11 -6.13
CA ILE A 76 9.17 14.49 -7.04
C ILE A 76 9.68 13.26 -7.79
N GLU A 77 9.96 12.17 -7.09
CA GLU A 77 10.54 10.98 -7.69
C GLU A 77 9.52 10.24 -8.56
N TYR A 78 8.23 10.20 -8.21
CA TYR A 78 7.24 9.55 -9.07
C TYR A 78 7.12 10.25 -10.43
N TRP A 79 7.23 11.59 -10.43
CA TRP A 79 7.26 12.41 -11.64
C TRP A 79 8.55 12.28 -12.43
N ARG A 80 9.70 12.15 -11.76
CA ARG A 80 11.00 11.94 -12.42
C ARG A 80 11.17 10.53 -12.97
N ALA A 81 10.66 9.53 -12.26
CA ALA A 81 10.82 8.13 -12.58
C ALA A 81 10.20 7.74 -13.93
N ARG A 82 9.21 8.50 -14.43
CA ARG A 82 8.57 8.25 -15.74
C ARG A 82 9.53 8.27 -16.93
N GLY A 83 10.70 8.91 -16.81
CA GLY A 83 11.73 8.92 -17.85
C GLY A 83 12.85 7.91 -17.63
N ARG A 84 12.69 6.98 -16.69
CA ARG A 84 13.71 5.97 -16.35
C ARG A 84 13.43 4.65 -17.07
N PRO A 85 14.48 3.85 -17.35
CA PRO A 85 14.33 2.56 -18.00
C PRO A 85 13.28 1.67 -17.30
N GLY A 86 12.35 1.11 -18.07
CA GLY A 86 11.26 0.28 -17.57
C GLY A 86 10.05 1.04 -16.99
N GLN A 87 10.10 2.37 -16.90
CA GLN A 87 9.00 3.21 -16.40
C GLN A 87 8.43 4.17 -17.46
N GLU A 88 9.00 4.15 -18.67
CA GLU A 88 8.66 5.03 -19.79
C GLU A 88 7.21 4.88 -20.24
N TRP A 89 6.60 3.71 -20.03
CA TRP A 89 5.19 3.46 -20.32
C TRP A 89 4.26 4.45 -19.59
N ARG A 90 4.69 5.02 -18.45
CA ARG A 90 3.92 6.04 -17.71
C ARG A 90 3.79 7.36 -18.48
N LEU A 91 4.68 7.65 -19.43
CA LEU A 91 4.59 8.83 -20.30
C LEU A 91 3.39 8.76 -21.26
N ALA A 92 2.93 7.54 -21.57
CA ALA A 92 1.76 7.31 -22.42
C ALA A 92 0.42 7.38 -21.65
N LEU A 93 0.45 7.56 -20.32
CA LEU A 93 -0.76 7.68 -19.51
C LEU A 93 -1.43 9.04 -19.73
N ALA A 94 -2.76 9.03 -19.74
CA ALA A 94 -3.54 10.26 -19.70
C ALA A 94 -3.18 11.07 -18.43
N PRO A 95 -3.09 12.41 -18.51
CA PRO A 95 -2.62 13.24 -17.39
C PRO A 95 -3.39 13.00 -16.08
N TRP A 96 -4.71 12.88 -16.16
CA TRP A 96 -5.54 12.64 -14.97
C TRP A 96 -5.24 11.28 -14.30
N LYS A 97 -4.99 10.22 -15.07
CA LYS A 97 -4.60 8.89 -14.53
C LYS A 97 -3.26 8.98 -13.83
N PHE A 98 -2.32 9.70 -14.43
CA PHE A 98 -1.01 9.92 -13.85
C PHE A 98 -1.09 10.71 -12.53
N THR A 99 -1.93 11.75 -12.48
CA THR A 99 -2.18 12.52 -11.26
C THR A 99 -2.81 11.66 -10.16
N VAL A 100 -3.85 10.89 -10.46
CA VAL A 100 -4.46 9.96 -9.49
C VAL A 100 -3.43 8.96 -8.96
N ASN A 101 -2.60 8.40 -9.84
CA ASN A 101 -1.54 7.47 -9.43
C ASN A 101 -0.48 8.15 -8.56
N THR A 102 -0.12 9.40 -8.85
CA THR A 102 0.77 10.19 -7.99
C THR A 102 0.16 10.36 -6.60
N ILE A 103 -1.08 10.84 -6.51
CA ILE A 103 -1.77 11.07 -5.22
C ILE A 103 -1.79 9.79 -4.39
N SER A 104 -2.14 8.67 -5.03
CA SER A 104 -2.18 7.35 -4.42
C SER A 104 -0.83 6.90 -3.84
N VAL A 105 0.25 7.03 -4.62
CA VAL A 105 1.61 6.72 -4.18
C VAL A 105 2.06 7.63 -3.05
N VAL A 106 1.74 8.91 -3.11
CA VAL A 106 2.07 9.91 -2.08
C VAL A 106 1.38 9.55 -0.77
N ILE A 107 0.06 9.32 -0.78
CA ILE A 107 -0.70 8.97 0.43
C ILE A 107 -0.09 7.76 1.14
N VAL A 108 0.18 6.68 0.40
CA VAL A 108 0.73 5.45 1.01
C VAL A 108 2.12 5.68 1.60
N HIS A 109 3.04 6.35 0.90
CA HIS A 109 4.38 6.60 1.43
C HIS A 109 4.37 7.57 2.61
N THR A 110 3.54 8.61 2.56
CA THR A 110 3.36 9.57 3.66
C THR A 110 2.84 8.88 4.92
N ALA A 111 1.79 8.07 4.78
CA ALA A 111 1.21 7.36 5.92
C ALA A 111 2.17 6.30 6.50
N LEU A 112 2.82 5.51 5.65
CA LEU A 112 3.82 4.54 6.10
C LEU A 112 5.01 5.20 6.78
N ALA A 113 5.52 6.33 6.25
CA ALA A 113 6.60 7.07 6.87
C ALA A 113 6.21 7.64 8.23
N PHE A 114 5.00 8.20 8.35
CA PHE A 114 4.46 8.67 9.63
C PHE A 114 4.39 7.54 10.64
N VAL A 115 3.69 6.44 10.32
CA VAL A 115 3.45 5.36 11.27
C VAL A 115 4.74 4.64 11.65
N ALA A 116 5.64 4.37 10.69
CA ALA A 116 6.93 3.74 10.99
C ALA A 116 7.79 4.60 11.92
N THR A 117 7.84 5.91 11.67
CA THR A 117 8.59 6.85 12.52
C THR A 117 7.96 6.99 13.89
N PHE A 118 6.64 7.15 13.95
CA PHE A 118 5.89 7.24 15.20
C PHE A 118 6.10 6.00 16.06
N ALA A 119 5.95 4.81 15.48
CA ALA A 119 6.15 3.53 16.16
C ALA A 119 7.60 3.38 16.65
N LEU A 120 8.59 3.73 15.83
CA LEU A 120 10.00 3.70 16.21
C LEU A 120 10.26 4.55 17.46
N TYR A 121 9.84 5.81 17.46
CA TYR A 121 10.04 6.69 18.61
C TYR A 121 9.23 6.25 19.83
N ARG A 122 8.04 5.67 19.64
CA ARG A 122 7.26 5.07 20.74
C ARG A 122 8.02 3.92 21.39
N VAL A 123 8.57 3.00 20.60
CA VAL A 123 9.38 1.88 21.11
C VAL A 123 10.64 2.39 21.81
N LEU A 124 11.34 3.37 21.23
CA LEU A 124 12.50 3.98 21.88
C LEU A 124 12.15 4.63 23.22
N ALA A 125 11.02 5.32 23.31
CA ALA A 125 10.58 5.94 24.56
C ALA A 125 10.27 4.92 25.67
N LEU A 126 9.84 3.70 25.31
CA LEU A 126 9.67 2.61 26.28
C LEU A 126 11.01 2.11 26.83
N GLY A 127 12.09 2.14 26.03
CA GLY A 127 13.44 1.77 26.47
C GLY A 127 14.19 2.88 27.20
N PHE A 128 13.94 4.14 26.83
CA PHE A 128 14.62 5.32 27.35
C PHE A 128 13.67 6.20 28.17
N ILE A 129 13.15 5.62 29.25
CA ILE A 129 12.13 6.26 30.09
C ILE A 129 12.68 7.56 30.70
N GLY A 130 11.98 8.66 30.44
CA GLY A 130 12.33 9.98 30.98
C GLY A 130 13.55 10.64 30.36
N LEU A 131 14.13 10.09 29.28
CA LEU A 131 15.30 10.66 28.61
C LEU A 131 14.95 12.04 28.00
N PRO A 132 15.60 13.13 28.44
CA PRO A 132 15.42 14.43 27.81
C PRO A 132 16.11 14.49 26.44
N VAL A 133 15.40 15.03 25.45
CA VAL A 133 15.92 15.29 24.12
C VAL A 133 16.48 16.72 24.12
N ILE A 134 17.72 16.85 24.59
CA ILE A 134 18.45 18.13 24.55
C ILE A 134 18.66 18.59 23.09
N THR A 135 18.97 19.87 22.90
CA THR A 135 19.19 20.49 21.56
C THR A 135 20.07 19.66 20.64
N PHE A 136 21.19 19.12 21.14
CA PHE A 136 22.07 18.26 20.34
C PHE A 136 21.32 17.04 19.76
N TRP A 137 20.57 16.31 20.60
CA TRP A 137 19.81 15.15 20.16
C TRP A 137 18.62 15.53 19.28
N ALA A 138 17.95 16.64 19.56
CA ALA A 138 16.86 17.13 18.72
C ALA A 138 17.32 17.38 17.28
N ILE A 139 18.48 18.02 17.10
CA ILE A 139 19.09 18.28 15.79
C ILE A 139 19.48 16.97 15.10
N VAL A 140 20.26 16.12 15.77
CA VAL A 140 20.80 14.89 15.18
C VAL A 140 19.68 13.91 14.82
N LEU A 141 18.77 13.63 15.75
CA LEU A 141 17.68 12.67 15.53
C LEU A 141 16.73 13.14 14.44
N MET A 142 16.40 14.44 14.39
CA MET A 142 15.53 14.99 13.34
C MET A 142 16.22 14.95 11.97
N ALA A 143 17.50 15.32 11.90
CA ALA A 143 18.28 15.23 10.66
C ALA A 143 18.33 13.79 10.11
N VAL A 144 18.66 12.83 10.98
CA VAL A 144 18.73 11.41 10.61
C VAL A 144 17.36 10.89 10.19
N THR A 145 16.31 11.19 10.94
CA THR A 145 14.94 10.71 10.64
C THR A 145 14.47 11.20 9.27
N LEU A 146 14.62 12.49 9.00
CA LEU A 146 14.13 13.13 7.78
C LEU A 146 14.98 12.71 6.56
N GLY A 147 16.30 12.61 6.74
CA GLY A 147 17.22 12.12 5.72
C GLY A 147 16.98 10.67 5.35
N LEU A 148 16.90 9.76 6.33
CA LEU A 148 16.63 8.33 6.10
C LEU A 148 15.25 8.11 5.48
N THR A 149 14.22 8.80 5.97
CA THR A 149 12.87 8.71 5.39
C THR A 149 12.90 9.09 3.91
N THR A 150 13.55 10.21 3.59
CA THR A 150 13.67 10.68 2.20
C THR A 150 14.41 9.66 1.34
N TRP A 151 15.54 9.12 1.82
CA TRP A 151 16.31 8.11 1.09
C TRP A 151 15.48 6.85 0.79
N ILE A 152 14.81 6.29 1.81
CA ILE A 152 13.98 5.08 1.68
C ILE A 152 12.82 5.32 0.71
N VAL A 153 12.09 6.42 0.87
CA VAL A 153 10.93 6.74 0.03
C VAL A 153 11.36 7.01 -1.41
N TRP A 154 12.45 7.74 -1.61
CA TRP A 154 12.98 8.02 -2.96
C TRP A 154 13.34 6.73 -3.69
N LEU A 155 14.09 5.83 -3.05
CA LEU A 155 14.45 4.56 -3.66
C LEU A 155 13.23 3.65 -3.90
N SER A 156 12.28 3.61 -2.96
CA SER A 156 11.03 2.87 -3.11
C SER A 156 10.27 3.31 -4.37
N VAL A 157 10.10 4.63 -4.55
CA VAL A 157 9.33 5.24 -5.63
C VAL A 157 10.04 5.12 -6.99
N SER A 158 11.37 5.22 -6.99
CA SER A 158 12.20 5.22 -8.19
C SER A 158 12.08 3.97 -9.07
N ALA A 159 11.68 2.86 -8.47
CA ALA A 159 11.62 1.55 -9.10
C ALA A 159 10.32 0.83 -8.76
N LEU A 160 9.19 1.57 -8.68
CA LEU A 160 7.87 0.96 -8.43
C LEU A 160 7.50 -0.03 -9.53
N THR A 161 7.18 -1.25 -9.09
CA THR A 161 6.61 -2.32 -9.89
C THR A 161 5.28 -2.76 -9.29
N THR A 162 4.50 -3.51 -10.05
CA THR A 162 3.24 -4.12 -9.57
C THR A 162 3.45 -4.92 -8.27
N GLN A 163 4.56 -5.65 -8.17
CA GLN A 163 4.93 -6.40 -6.96
C GLN A 163 5.22 -5.48 -5.77
N ARG A 164 6.03 -4.43 -5.96
CA ARG A 164 6.34 -3.48 -4.88
C ARG A 164 5.09 -2.74 -4.41
N MET A 165 4.22 -2.33 -5.34
CA MET A 165 2.93 -1.73 -5.00
C MET A 165 2.10 -2.69 -4.15
N THR A 166 2.01 -3.97 -4.54
CA THR A 166 1.28 -4.97 -3.75
C THR A 166 1.82 -5.09 -2.33
N SER A 167 3.15 -5.19 -2.17
CA SER A 167 3.75 -5.25 -0.83
C SER A 167 3.48 -3.99 0.00
N LEU A 168 3.55 -2.80 -0.61
CA LEU A 168 3.24 -1.54 0.06
C LEU A 168 1.77 -1.46 0.48
N LEU A 169 0.85 -1.93 -0.37
CA LEU A 169 -0.58 -1.99 -0.07
C LEU A 169 -0.85 -2.90 1.13
N LEU A 170 -0.27 -4.11 1.12
CA LEU A 170 -0.42 -5.06 2.22
C LEU A 170 0.13 -4.50 3.54
N ALA A 171 1.31 -3.89 3.49
CA ALA A 171 1.91 -3.26 4.66
C ALA A 171 1.03 -2.11 5.18
N PHE A 172 0.55 -1.23 4.28
CA PHE A 172 -0.28 -0.10 4.64
C PHE A 172 -1.59 -0.52 5.30
N ILE A 173 -2.29 -1.48 4.70
CA ILE A 173 -3.53 -2.03 5.24
C ILE A 173 -3.27 -2.71 6.59
N ALA A 174 -2.27 -3.58 6.67
CA ALA A 174 -1.97 -4.29 7.91
C ALA A 174 -1.65 -3.32 9.05
N ILE A 175 -0.80 -2.32 8.79
CA ILE A 175 -0.42 -1.31 9.77
C ILE A 175 -1.63 -0.46 10.16
N GLY A 176 -2.44 -0.01 9.21
CA GLY A 176 -3.65 0.79 9.47
C GLY A 176 -4.68 0.02 10.29
N THR A 177 -5.00 -1.22 9.92
CA THR A 177 -5.92 -2.06 10.68
C THR A 177 -5.39 -2.36 12.09
N LEU A 178 -4.13 -2.75 12.24
CA LEU A 178 -3.54 -3.00 13.57
C LEU A 178 -3.53 -1.75 14.44
N THR A 179 -3.26 -0.58 13.85
CA THR A 179 -3.34 0.69 14.57
C THR A 179 -4.77 0.93 15.07
N ALA A 180 -5.78 0.75 14.21
CA ALA A 180 -7.17 0.90 14.61
C ALA A 180 -7.59 -0.10 15.70
N MET A 181 -7.11 -1.35 15.65
CA MET A 181 -7.36 -2.38 16.68
C MET A 181 -6.77 -2.01 18.04
N VAL A 182 -5.62 -1.33 18.07
CA VAL A 182 -4.97 -0.95 19.33
C VAL A 182 -5.55 0.35 19.90
N THR A 183 -6.05 1.23 19.05
CA THR A 183 -6.59 2.54 19.45
C THR A 183 -8.10 2.57 19.61
N THR A 184 -8.79 1.44 19.40
CA THR A 184 -10.25 1.37 19.56
C THR A 184 -10.65 1.51 21.02
N PRO A 185 -11.72 2.27 21.32
CA PRO A 185 -12.22 2.41 22.69
C PRO A 185 -12.96 1.16 23.19
N ASP A 186 -13.42 0.28 22.29
CA ASP A 186 -14.18 -0.93 22.65
C ASP A 186 -13.26 -2.16 22.72
N PRO A 187 -12.98 -2.73 23.91
CA PRO A 187 -12.13 -3.92 24.04
C PRO A 187 -12.76 -5.20 23.46
N ALA A 188 -14.08 -5.22 23.26
CA ALA A 188 -14.85 -6.35 22.73
C ALA A 188 -15.28 -6.13 21.27
N TRP A 189 -14.67 -5.17 20.56
CA TRP A 189 -15.01 -4.82 19.17
C TRP A 189 -15.10 -6.05 18.24
N TRP A 190 -14.28 -7.06 18.49
CA TRP A 190 -14.16 -8.27 17.67
C TRP A 190 -15.36 -9.20 17.78
N GLU A 191 -16.22 -9.01 18.78
CA GLU A 191 -17.46 -9.78 18.96
C GLU A 191 -18.58 -9.33 18.00
N VAL A 192 -18.44 -8.14 17.41
CA VAL A 192 -19.47 -7.51 16.57
C VAL A 192 -19.23 -7.78 15.08
N HIS A 193 -18.36 -6.99 14.46
CA HIS A 193 -17.88 -7.16 13.08
C HIS A 193 -16.56 -6.40 12.90
N PHE A 194 -15.76 -6.77 11.92
CA PHE A 194 -14.47 -6.16 11.61
C PHE A 194 -14.58 -4.66 11.30
N SER A 195 -15.66 -4.26 10.62
CA SER A 195 -15.93 -2.85 10.31
C SER A 195 -16.29 -2.00 11.54
N HIS A 196 -16.45 -2.59 12.73
CA HIS A 196 -16.78 -1.88 13.98
C HIS A 196 -15.62 -0.98 14.41
N LEU A 197 -14.40 -1.32 14.01
CA LEU A 197 -13.23 -0.44 14.16
C LEU A 197 -13.42 0.94 13.52
N GLY A 198 -14.37 1.07 12.59
CA GLY A 198 -14.71 2.28 11.85
C GLY A 198 -15.91 3.08 12.36
N THR A 199 -16.59 2.68 13.46
CA THR A 199 -17.92 3.22 13.83
C THR A 199 -17.93 4.15 15.04
N PHE A 200 -16.76 4.45 15.62
CA PHE A 200 -16.63 5.34 16.77
C PHE A 200 -16.46 6.78 16.28
N GLU A 201 -17.47 7.62 16.46
CA GLU A 201 -17.40 9.03 16.06
C GLU A 201 -16.22 9.75 16.74
N ASP A 202 -15.45 10.51 15.95
CA ASP A 202 -14.29 11.31 16.38
C ASP A 202 -13.13 10.55 17.06
N ASP A 203 -13.17 9.22 17.09
CA ASP A 203 -12.10 8.40 17.63
C ASP A 203 -11.00 8.08 16.62
N LEU A 204 -9.77 7.99 17.12
CA LEU A 204 -8.59 7.70 16.29
C LEU A 204 -8.72 6.38 15.53
N SER A 205 -9.34 5.35 16.14
CA SER A 205 -9.55 4.06 15.47
C SER A 205 -10.37 4.20 14.19
N SER A 206 -11.44 4.99 14.22
CA SER A 206 -12.33 5.15 13.07
C SER A 206 -11.68 5.93 11.96
N TRP A 207 -11.00 7.03 12.30
CA TRP A 207 -10.22 7.81 11.33
C TRP A 207 -9.15 6.96 10.66
N VAL A 208 -8.41 6.15 11.43
CA VAL A 208 -7.35 5.30 10.90
C VAL A 208 -7.92 4.15 10.09
N PHE A 209 -8.94 3.44 10.57
CA PHE A 209 -9.54 2.31 9.86
C PHE A 209 -10.17 2.75 8.54
N ASN A 210 -11.12 3.69 8.60
CA ASN A 210 -11.83 4.17 7.41
C ASN A 210 -10.89 4.87 6.43
N GLY A 211 -9.99 5.73 6.95
CA GLY A 211 -8.96 6.39 6.13
C GLY A 211 -8.04 5.40 5.43
N THR A 212 -7.67 4.30 6.10
CA THR A 212 -6.89 3.21 5.50
C THR A 212 -7.65 2.54 4.37
N LEU A 213 -8.93 2.21 4.55
CA LEU A 213 -9.75 1.59 3.49
C LEU A 213 -9.93 2.52 2.27
N ILE A 214 -10.15 3.81 2.50
CA ILE A 214 -10.26 4.83 1.43
C ILE A 214 -8.95 4.91 0.63
N ALA A 215 -7.83 5.09 1.32
CA ALA A 215 -6.52 5.17 0.69
C ALA A 215 -6.13 3.85 -0.01
N ALA A 216 -6.42 2.71 0.61
CA ALA A 216 -6.20 1.39 0.03
C ALA A 216 -7.04 1.17 -1.24
N GLY A 217 -8.31 1.59 -1.25
CA GLY A 217 -9.17 1.50 -2.42
C GLY A 217 -8.68 2.34 -3.60
N LEU A 218 -8.22 3.57 -3.30
CA LEU A 218 -7.53 4.41 -4.29
C LEU A 218 -6.26 3.73 -4.81
N PHE A 219 -5.51 3.07 -3.92
CA PHE A 219 -4.28 2.39 -4.27
C PHE A 219 -4.49 1.12 -5.10
N VAL A 220 -5.51 0.31 -4.80
CA VAL A 220 -5.96 -0.80 -5.64
C VAL A 220 -6.36 -0.32 -7.04
N THR A 221 -7.02 0.84 -7.12
CA THR A 221 -7.40 1.45 -8.41
C THR A 221 -6.18 1.89 -9.22
N THR A 222 -5.20 2.54 -8.59
CA THR A 222 -3.92 2.89 -9.22
C THR A 222 -3.15 1.64 -9.66
N PHE A 223 -3.11 0.64 -8.80
CA PHE A 223 -2.47 -0.64 -9.04
C PHE A 223 -3.08 -1.40 -10.24
N ALA A 224 -4.39 -1.26 -10.48
CA ALA A 224 -5.02 -1.81 -11.68
C ALA A 224 -4.40 -1.28 -12.99
N VAL A 225 -3.89 -0.04 -13.00
CA VAL A 225 -3.18 0.54 -14.16
C VAL A 225 -1.88 -0.22 -14.43
N TYR A 226 -1.17 -0.62 -13.37
CA TYR A 226 0.06 -1.40 -13.47
C TYR A 226 -0.22 -2.83 -13.94
N ILE A 227 -1.28 -3.48 -13.41
CA ILE A 227 -1.74 -4.78 -13.93
C ILE A 227 -2.07 -4.69 -15.41
N ALA A 228 -2.77 -3.64 -15.84
CA ALA A 228 -3.12 -3.45 -17.25
C ALA A 228 -1.89 -3.35 -18.15
N ASN A 229 -0.83 -2.69 -17.67
CA ASN A 229 0.44 -2.58 -18.38
C ASN A 229 1.14 -3.95 -18.46
N ASP A 230 1.26 -4.68 -17.35
CA ASP A 230 1.91 -5.99 -17.32
C ASP A 230 1.17 -7.01 -18.18
N MET A 231 -0.16 -7.03 -18.11
CA MET A 231 -0.98 -7.90 -18.94
C MET A 231 -0.89 -7.55 -20.42
N ARG A 232 -0.76 -6.26 -20.77
CA ARG A 232 -0.52 -5.84 -22.15
C ARG A 232 0.80 -6.42 -22.65
N ALA A 233 1.88 -6.25 -21.89
CA ALA A 233 3.19 -6.78 -22.24
C ALA A 233 3.17 -8.31 -22.44
N LEU A 234 2.49 -9.06 -21.56
CA LEU A 234 2.34 -10.52 -21.69
C LEU A 234 1.45 -10.93 -22.88
N THR A 235 0.46 -10.12 -23.24
CA THR A 235 -0.38 -10.36 -24.42
C THR A 235 0.40 -10.12 -25.71
N GLU A 236 1.16 -9.02 -25.78
CA GLU A 236 2.03 -8.68 -26.91
C GLU A 236 3.16 -9.71 -27.10
N ALA A 237 3.68 -10.27 -26.00
CA ALA A 237 4.64 -11.38 -26.02
C ALA A 237 4.02 -12.75 -26.38
N GLY A 238 2.70 -12.83 -26.59
CA GLY A 238 1.99 -14.07 -26.95
C GLY A 238 1.81 -15.07 -25.80
N VAL A 239 2.17 -14.71 -24.57
CA VAL A 239 1.99 -15.54 -23.36
C VAL A 239 0.51 -15.65 -23.02
N LEU A 240 -0.19 -14.51 -22.91
CA LEU A 240 -1.63 -14.50 -22.67
C LEU A 240 -2.39 -14.66 -23.99
N LYS A 241 -3.19 -15.72 -24.08
CA LYS A 241 -3.93 -16.10 -25.30
C LYS A 241 -5.23 -15.32 -25.49
N ASN A 242 -5.79 -14.77 -24.41
CA ASN A 242 -7.05 -14.04 -24.47
C ASN A 242 -6.81 -12.52 -24.34
N PRO A 243 -6.91 -11.75 -25.44
CA PRO A 243 -6.65 -10.31 -25.41
C PRO A 243 -7.69 -9.52 -24.61
N ARG A 244 -8.86 -10.08 -24.28
CA ARG A 244 -9.84 -9.40 -23.42
C ARG A 244 -9.36 -9.31 -21.97
N GLY A 245 -8.47 -10.20 -21.54
CA GLY A 245 -7.95 -10.23 -20.18
C GLY A 245 -7.31 -8.91 -19.76
N MET A 246 -6.56 -8.27 -20.66
CA MET A 246 -5.86 -6.99 -20.39
C MET A 246 -6.81 -5.82 -20.09
N ARG A 247 -8.11 -5.95 -20.37
CA ARG A 247 -9.13 -4.94 -20.06
C ARG A 247 -10.00 -5.37 -18.88
N VAL A 248 -10.50 -6.62 -18.93
CA VAL A 248 -11.47 -7.11 -17.94
C VAL A 248 -10.85 -7.23 -16.55
N VAL A 249 -9.66 -7.83 -16.42
CA VAL A 249 -9.03 -8.04 -15.10
C VAL A 249 -8.72 -6.71 -14.41
N PRO A 250 -8.03 -5.75 -15.05
CA PRO A 250 -7.85 -4.42 -14.47
C PRO A 250 -9.17 -3.70 -14.14
N SER A 251 -10.19 -3.79 -14.98
CA SER A 251 -11.50 -3.18 -14.69
C SER A 251 -12.14 -3.75 -13.42
N LEU A 252 -12.06 -5.07 -13.20
CA LEU A 252 -12.54 -5.70 -11.97
C LEU A 252 -11.75 -5.22 -10.74
N PHE A 253 -10.43 -5.05 -10.86
CA PHE A 253 -9.62 -4.43 -9.80
C PHE A 253 -10.00 -2.97 -9.52
N VAL A 254 -10.29 -2.17 -10.55
CA VAL A 254 -10.78 -0.79 -10.36
C VAL A 254 -12.11 -0.79 -9.59
N VAL A 255 -13.06 -1.63 -9.99
CA VAL A 255 -14.35 -1.73 -9.26
C VAL A 255 -14.11 -2.19 -7.82
N MET A 256 -13.26 -3.19 -7.61
CA MET A 256 -12.91 -3.67 -6.27
C MET A 256 -12.26 -2.57 -5.41
N GLY A 257 -11.39 -1.74 -5.99
CA GLY A 257 -10.79 -0.58 -5.31
C GLY A 257 -11.82 0.50 -4.95
N ILE A 258 -12.76 0.79 -5.85
CA ILE A 258 -13.88 1.71 -5.57
C ILE A 258 -14.75 1.16 -4.42
N MET A 259 -15.06 -0.13 -4.45
CA MET A 259 -15.84 -0.79 -3.40
C MET A 259 -15.11 -0.79 -2.06
N LEU A 260 -13.79 -1.04 -2.05
CA LEU A 260 -12.95 -0.94 -0.84
C LEU A 260 -12.94 0.47 -0.26
N ALA A 261 -12.83 1.50 -1.10
CA ALA A 261 -12.96 2.87 -0.65
C ALA A 261 -14.38 3.16 -0.12
N GLY A 262 -15.40 2.61 -0.77
CA GLY A 262 -16.81 2.71 -0.34
C GLY A 262 -17.05 2.21 1.08
N VAL A 263 -16.40 1.11 1.49
CA VAL A 263 -16.48 0.61 2.88
C VAL A 263 -15.98 1.66 3.89
N GLY A 264 -14.91 2.40 3.57
CA GLY A 264 -14.41 3.46 4.44
C GLY A 264 -15.16 4.80 4.31
N ILE A 265 -15.71 5.12 3.13
CA ILE A 265 -16.52 6.36 2.91
C ILE A 265 -17.88 6.25 3.60
N PHE A 266 -18.44 5.04 3.66
CA PHE A 266 -19.73 4.78 4.29
C PHE A 266 -19.50 3.89 5.52
N PRO A 267 -19.10 4.46 6.67
CA PRO A 267 -19.05 3.72 7.93
C PRO A 267 -20.36 3.01 8.22
N PHE A 268 -20.27 1.87 8.90
CA PHE A 268 -21.39 0.95 9.10
C PHE A 268 -22.58 1.61 9.82
N ASP A 269 -22.29 2.46 10.79
CA ASP A 269 -23.24 3.23 11.61
C ASP A 269 -23.87 4.42 10.85
N VAL A 270 -23.22 4.92 9.80
CA VAL A 270 -23.71 6.07 9.02
C VAL A 270 -24.65 5.65 7.88
N ASN A 271 -24.26 4.65 7.09
CA ASN A 271 -25.11 4.14 6.00
C ASN A 271 -24.88 2.64 5.76
N LEU A 272 -25.61 1.83 6.52
CA LEU A 272 -25.57 0.36 6.47
C LEU A 272 -25.74 -0.20 5.06
N THR A 273 -26.68 0.35 4.27
CA THR A 273 -26.96 -0.16 2.93
C THR A 273 -25.77 0.05 2.00
N LEU A 274 -25.21 1.26 1.96
CA LEU A 274 -24.05 1.55 1.11
C LEU A 274 -22.79 0.83 1.59
N HIS A 275 -22.61 0.67 2.90
CA HIS A 275 -21.54 -0.13 3.49
C HIS A 275 -21.62 -1.59 3.01
N ASN A 276 -22.78 -2.23 3.18
CA ASN A 276 -22.97 -3.63 2.82
C ASN A 276 -22.88 -3.88 1.32
N VAL A 277 -23.39 -2.97 0.49
CA VAL A 277 -23.22 -3.03 -0.98
C VAL A 277 -21.75 -2.92 -1.35
N SER A 278 -20.99 -2.04 -0.69
CA SER A 278 -19.56 -1.88 -0.93
C SER A 278 -18.77 -3.14 -0.52
N ALA A 279 -18.98 -3.62 0.71
CA ALA A 279 -18.30 -4.81 1.22
C ALA A 279 -18.64 -6.07 0.39
N SER A 280 -19.92 -6.30 0.12
CA SER A 280 -20.37 -7.45 -0.69
C SER A 280 -19.93 -7.31 -2.14
N GLY A 281 -19.97 -6.10 -2.70
CA GLY A 281 -19.53 -5.82 -4.07
C GLY A 281 -18.06 -6.18 -4.29
N MET A 282 -17.19 -5.88 -3.32
CA MET A 282 -15.79 -6.29 -3.34
C MET A 282 -15.64 -7.82 -3.39
N ALA A 283 -16.35 -8.54 -2.51
CA ALA A 283 -16.31 -10.01 -2.47
C ALA A 283 -16.83 -10.63 -3.77
N VAL A 284 -17.89 -10.07 -4.36
CA VAL A 284 -18.43 -10.51 -5.66
C VAL A 284 -17.42 -10.29 -6.79
N MET A 285 -16.75 -9.13 -6.86
CA MET A 285 -15.71 -8.88 -7.87
C MET A 285 -14.54 -9.87 -7.73
N TYR A 286 -14.13 -10.16 -6.50
CA TYR A 286 -13.11 -11.17 -6.22
C TYR A 286 -13.54 -12.57 -6.67
N LEU A 287 -14.77 -12.98 -6.36
CA LEU A 287 -15.34 -14.25 -6.81
C LEU A 287 -15.36 -14.35 -8.35
N VAL A 288 -15.78 -13.28 -9.03
CA VAL A 288 -15.78 -13.20 -10.50
C VAL A 288 -14.36 -13.33 -11.04
N LEU A 289 -13.36 -12.66 -10.44
CA LEU A 289 -11.96 -12.79 -10.83
C LEU A 289 -11.45 -14.23 -10.72
N LEU A 290 -11.76 -14.93 -9.63
CA LEU A 290 -11.35 -16.33 -9.43
C LEU A 290 -12.06 -17.27 -10.42
N ALA A 291 -13.38 -17.15 -10.56
CA ALA A 291 -14.18 -18.02 -11.41
C ALA A 291 -13.88 -17.83 -12.90
N THR A 292 -13.63 -16.58 -13.33
CA THR A 292 -13.37 -16.26 -14.74
C THR A 292 -11.88 -16.22 -15.10
N GLY A 293 -10.99 -16.27 -14.11
CA GLY A 293 -9.54 -16.29 -14.26
C GLY A 293 -9.04 -17.30 -15.31
N PRO A 294 -9.48 -18.57 -15.32
CA PRO A 294 -9.12 -19.56 -16.33
C PRO A 294 -9.36 -19.12 -17.78
N ASN A 295 -10.40 -18.31 -18.02
CA ASN A 295 -10.74 -17.83 -19.36
C ASN A 295 -9.93 -16.59 -19.76
N PHE A 296 -9.75 -15.64 -18.83
CA PHE A 296 -9.06 -14.37 -19.12
C PHE A 296 -7.54 -14.45 -19.02
N LEU A 297 -7.01 -15.38 -18.22
CA LEU A 297 -5.59 -15.57 -17.96
C LEU A 297 -5.05 -16.83 -18.65
N LYS A 298 -5.74 -17.31 -19.69
CA LYS A 298 -5.33 -18.47 -20.46
C LYS A 298 -3.91 -18.25 -21.02
N GLY A 299 -2.97 -19.10 -20.63
CA GLY A 299 -1.54 -18.95 -20.93
C GLY A 299 -0.65 -18.93 -19.69
N MET A 300 -1.21 -18.58 -18.53
CA MET A 300 -0.51 -18.65 -17.24
C MET A 300 -0.13 -20.10 -16.86
N PRO A 301 0.92 -20.28 -16.03
CA PRO A 301 1.32 -21.58 -15.50
C PRO A 301 0.18 -22.32 -14.78
N ARG A 302 0.15 -23.65 -14.87
CA ARG A 302 -0.88 -24.46 -14.19
C ARG A 302 -0.92 -24.26 -12.68
N THR A 303 0.24 -24.01 -12.06
CA THR A 303 0.39 -23.76 -10.62
C THR A 303 -0.34 -22.50 -10.17
N TYR A 304 -0.48 -21.48 -11.03
CA TYR A 304 -1.33 -20.32 -10.77
C TYR A 304 -2.81 -20.72 -10.66
N PHE A 305 -3.30 -21.57 -11.56
CA PHE A 305 -4.70 -21.99 -11.51
C PHE A 305 -4.97 -22.86 -10.28
N VAL A 306 -4.05 -23.75 -9.91
CA VAL A 306 -4.18 -24.55 -8.68
C VAL A 306 -4.29 -23.64 -7.45
N SER A 307 -3.44 -22.60 -7.34
CA SER A 307 -3.54 -21.66 -6.23
C SER A 307 -4.85 -20.87 -6.26
N ALA A 308 -5.28 -20.37 -7.43
CA ALA A 308 -6.55 -19.67 -7.59
C ALA A 308 -7.76 -20.53 -7.19
N TRP A 309 -7.78 -21.81 -7.56
CA TRP A 309 -8.82 -22.76 -7.13
C TRP A 309 -8.77 -23.05 -5.64
N ALA A 310 -7.58 -23.08 -5.03
CA ALA A 310 -7.45 -23.22 -3.57
C ALA A 310 -8.02 -22.00 -2.83
N PHE A 311 -7.73 -20.78 -3.31
CA PHE A 311 -8.35 -19.55 -2.78
C PHE A 311 -9.87 -19.55 -2.96
N LEU A 312 -10.38 -20.01 -4.11
CA LEU A 312 -11.82 -20.14 -4.34
C LEU A 312 -12.44 -21.15 -3.37
N ALA A 313 -11.84 -22.32 -3.20
CA ALA A 313 -12.32 -23.34 -2.27
C ALA A 313 -12.31 -22.82 -0.82
N ALA A 314 -11.27 -22.08 -0.43
CA ALA A 314 -11.19 -21.45 0.89
C ALA A 314 -12.27 -20.39 1.09
N LEU A 315 -12.54 -19.56 0.08
CA LEU A 315 -13.63 -18.57 0.10
C LEU A 315 -15.00 -19.25 0.27
N LEU A 316 -15.30 -20.25 -0.56
CA LEU A 316 -16.57 -20.98 -0.50
C LEU A 316 -16.72 -21.73 0.85
N SER A 317 -15.65 -22.33 1.35
CA SER A 317 -15.65 -22.98 2.66
C SER A 317 -15.92 -21.98 3.78
N SER A 318 -15.32 -20.79 3.72
CA SER A 318 -15.55 -19.71 4.69
C SER A 318 -17.00 -19.24 4.67
N VAL A 319 -17.62 -19.13 3.49
CA VAL A 319 -19.05 -18.82 3.35
C VAL A 319 -19.92 -19.90 3.99
N VAL A 320 -19.64 -21.18 3.73
CA VAL A 320 -20.39 -22.29 4.34
C VAL A 320 -20.26 -22.30 5.86
N LEU A 321 -19.04 -22.15 6.38
CA LEU A 321 -18.76 -22.10 7.82
C LEU A 321 -19.44 -20.90 8.51
N PHE A 322 -19.51 -19.75 7.83
CA PHE A 322 -20.25 -18.60 8.31
C PHE A 322 -21.77 -18.85 8.35
N ILE A 323 -22.35 -19.44 7.29
CA ILE A 323 -23.79 -19.75 7.23
C ILE A 323 -24.20 -20.68 8.38
N VAL A 324 -23.39 -21.72 8.67
CA VAL A 324 -23.65 -22.65 9.80
C VAL A 324 -23.27 -22.08 11.16
N GLN A 325 -22.94 -20.78 11.24
CA GLN A 325 -22.62 -20.07 12.48
C GLN A 325 -21.40 -20.64 13.23
N TYR A 326 -20.41 -21.19 12.50
CA TYR A 326 -19.20 -21.75 13.11
C TYR A 326 -18.28 -20.67 13.71
N PHE A 327 -18.23 -19.49 13.10
CA PHE A 327 -17.49 -18.32 13.61
C PHE A 327 -18.29 -17.03 13.44
N LEU A 328 -17.91 -16.00 14.21
CA LEU A 328 -18.53 -14.67 14.20
C LEU A 328 -18.32 -13.94 12.86
N LEU A 329 -19.15 -12.93 12.60
CA LEU A 329 -19.04 -12.08 11.41
C LEU A 329 -17.66 -11.42 11.28
N THR A 330 -17.05 -10.99 12.39
CA THR A 330 -15.67 -10.47 12.39
C THR A 330 -14.67 -11.46 11.82
N ALA A 331 -14.73 -12.73 12.24
CA ALA A 331 -13.82 -13.76 11.76
C ALA A 331 -14.04 -14.03 10.27
N PHE A 332 -15.30 -14.04 9.81
CA PHE A 332 -15.63 -14.14 8.40
C PHE A 332 -14.97 -13.03 7.58
N GLU A 333 -15.15 -11.78 8.00
CA GLU A 333 -14.65 -10.60 7.30
C GLU A 333 -13.12 -10.59 7.25
N ILE A 334 -12.44 -10.90 8.36
CA ILE A 334 -10.98 -11.01 8.40
C ILE A 334 -10.48 -12.09 7.45
N ILE A 335 -11.12 -13.26 7.42
CA ILE A 335 -10.73 -14.37 6.52
C ILE A 335 -10.92 -13.95 5.05
N VAL A 336 -12.08 -13.41 4.67
CA VAL A 336 -12.34 -12.98 3.29
C VAL A 336 -11.34 -11.91 2.87
N PHE A 337 -11.08 -10.94 3.74
CA PHE A 337 -10.12 -9.88 3.48
C PHE A 337 -8.69 -10.45 3.30
N ALA A 338 -8.26 -11.35 4.18
CA ALA A 338 -6.97 -12.04 4.05
C ALA A 338 -6.87 -12.88 2.77
N LEU A 339 -7.95 -13.55 2.35
CA LEU A 339 -8.00 -14.32 1.11
C LEU A 339 -7.87 -13.44 -0.13
N VAL A 340 -8.59 -12.31 -0.17
CA VAL A 340 -8.49 -11.33 -1.27
C VAL A 340 -7.04 -10.86 -1.42
N PHE A 341 -6.46 -10.33 -0.36
CA PHE A 341 -5.12 -9.75 -0.39
C PHE A 341 -4.01 -10.79 -0.57
N GLY A 342 -4.15 -11.96 0.05
CA GLY A 342 -3.27 -13.10 -0.14
C GLY A 342 -3.27 -13.59 -1.58
N TRP A 343 -4.45 -13.69 -2.21
CA TRP A 343 -4.56 -14.05 -3.62
C TRP A 343 -3.94 -12.99 -4.53
N VAL A 344 -4.17 -11.69 -4.27
CA VAL A 344 -3.54 -10.61 -5.05
C VAL A 344 -2.02 -10.74 -5.02
N ALA A 345 -1.43 -11.00 -3.85
CA ALA A 345 0.02 -11.22 -3.72
C ALA A 345 0.52 -12.39 -4.59
N VAL A 346 -0.19 -13.52 -4.56
CA VAL A 346 0.14 -14.71 -5.38
C VAL A 346 -0.04 -14.42 -6.86
N PHE A 347 -1.16 -13.81 -7.25
CA PHE A 347 -1.46 -13.43 -8.64
C PHE A 347 -0.36 -12.56 -9.24
N ILE A 348 0.08 -11.51 -8.54
CA ILE A 348 1.13 -10.63 -9.03
C ILE A 348 2.48 -11.32 -9.14
N ARG A 349 2.81 -12.20 -8.20
CA ARG A 349 4.05 -12.96 -8.29
C ARG A 349 4.07 -13.84 -9.54
N PHE A 350 2.96 -14.49 -9.87
CA PHE A 350 2.85 -15.24 -11.11
C PHE A 350 2.86 -14.33 -12.34
N LEU A 351 2.20 -13.18 -12.30
CA LEU A 351 2.20 -12.21 -13.41
C LEU A 351 3.63 -11.75 -13.75
N GLY A 352 4.46 -11.50 -12.73
CA GLY A 352 5.85 -11.06 -12.90
C GLY A 352 6.81 -12.14 -13.42
N VAL A 353 6.45 -13.42 -13.31
CA VAL A 353 7.28 -14.55 -13.76
C VAL A 353 6.73 -15.20 -15.05
N ALA A 354 5.46 -14.98 -15.39
CA ALA A 354 4.81 -15.61 -16.54
C ALA A 354 5.49 -15.39 -17.90
N GLY A 355 6.24 -14.29 -18.04
CA GLY A 355 7.00 -13.99 -19.25
C GLY A 355 8.40 -14.62 -19.30
N ARG A 356 8.88 -15.22 -18.20
CA ARG A 356 10.23 -15.80 -18.13
C ARG A 356 10.20 -17.24 -18.61
N THR A 357 11.22 -17.61 -19.38
CA THR A 357 11.49 -19.00 -19.75
C THR A 357 12.36 -19.65 -18.66
N ASP A 358 12.03 -20.87 -18.27
CA ASP A 358 12.87 -21.69 -17.38
C ASP A 358 14.18 -22.13 -18.05
#